data_AF-S9U6U7-F1
#
_entry.id   AF-S9U6U7-F1
#
_cell.length_a   1.000
_cell.length_b   1.000
_cell.length_c   1.000
_cell.angle_alpha   90.00
_cell.angle_beta   90.00
_cell.angle_gamma   90.00
#
_symmetry.space_group_name_H-M   'P 1'
#
loop_
_entity.id
_entity.type
_entity.pdbx_description
1 polymer ?
#
loop_
_entity_poly.entity_id
_entity_poly.type
_entity_poly.pdbx_seq_one_letter_code
_entity_poly.pdbx_strand_id
1 'polypeptide(L)'
;MERYTEVSFYLPFFDLIDGTDQASSFEKLISLFHINLDITDLYNKYLSYGEGPYSVGKGDVYVFFDRDDKESFILIDLFHDFTDQHNMVRLGVRSSIQHFREIKNVLNSIYSRAEIKSKINESNDLLKQEISDYPKEIRYGDRTYIKHIFSAINKGEFK
;
A
#
# COMPACT_ATOMS: atom_id res chain seq x y z
N MET A 1 -12.34 -4.34 24.34
CA MET A 1 -12.43 -3.93 22.93
C MET A 1 -11.01 -3.75 22.43
N GLU A 2 -10.62 -4.52 21.43
CA GLU A 2 -9.28 -4.43 20.85
C GLU A 2 -9.13 -3.08 20.15
N ARG A 3 -7.97 -2.43 20.33
CA ARG A 3 -7.68 -1.12 19.74
C ARG A 3 -6.71 -1.30 18.59
N TYR A 4 -6.99 -0.61 17.50
CA TYR A 4 -6.19 -0.63 16.29
C TYR A 4 -5.51 0.71 16.09
N THR A 5 -4.37 0.67 15.42
CA THR A 5 -3.63 1.85 14.98
C THR A 5 -3.35 1.72 13.51
N GLU A 6 -3.40 2.86 12.82
CA GLU A 6 -3.15 2.98 11.41
C GLU A 6 -2.01 3.95 11.16
N VAL A 7 -1.14 3.59 10.21
CA VAL A 7 -0.08 4.45 9.70
C VAL A 7 -0.16 4.43 8.18
N SER A 8 -0.02 5.60 7.54
CA SER A 8 0.19 5.65 6.10
C SER A 8 1.13 6.78 5.68
N PHE A 9 1.80 6.58 4.55
CA PHE A 9 2.66 7.58 3.91
C PHE A 9 2.86 7.21 2.44
N TYR A 10 3.32 8.18 1.66
CA TYR A 10 3.69 7.99 0.26
C TYR A 10 5.20 7.89 0.11
N LEU A 11 5.64 7.00 -0.78
CA LEU A 11 7.03 6.80 -1.20
C LEU A 11 7.07 6.27 -2.64
N PRO A 12 8.19 6.40 -3.37
CA PRO A 12 8.35 5.76 -4.67
C PRO A 12 8.11 4.25 -4.60
N PHE A 13 7.43 3.68 -5.60
CA PHE A 13 7.17 2.24 -5.66
C PHE A 13 8.45 1.41 -5.57
N PHE A 14 9.52 1.86 -6.22
CA PHE A 14 10.80 1.17 -6.20
C PHE A 14 11.43 1.20 -4.80
N ASP A 15 11.34 2.31 -4.06
CA ASP A 15 11.83 2.37 -2.68
C ASP A 15 11.04 1.46 -1.71
N LEU A 16 9.79 1.12 -2.06
CA LEU A 16 8.98 0.16 -1.30
C LEU A 16 9.50 -1.27 -1.49
N ILE A 17 9.77 -1.68 -2.73
CA ILE A 17 10.11 -3.07 -3.07
C ILE A 17 11.61 -3.34 -3.14
N ASP A 18 12.46 -2.33 -3.27
CA ASP A 18 13.89 -2.48 -3.45
C ASP A 18 14.56 -2.92 -2.13
N GLY A 19 15.10 -4.14 -2.18
CA GLY A 19 15.90 -4.74 -1.14
C GLY A 19 17.31 -4.88 -1.66
N THR A 20 18.18 -3.92 -1.33
CA THR A 20 19.62 -4.13 -1.46
C THR A 20 20.02 -5.26 -0.51
N ASP A 21 20.31 -6.43 -1.08
CA ASP A 21 21.02 -7.60 -0.53
C ASP A 21 20.51 -8.28 0.77
N GLN A 22 19.39 -7.87 1.36
CA GLN A 22 18.70 -8.57 2.45
C GLN A 22 17.19 -8.52 2.21
N ALA A 23 16.47 -9.55 2.67
CA ALA A 23 15.00 -9.62 2.58
C ALA A 23 14.39 -8.23 2.86
N SER A 24 13.71 -7.67 1.86
CA SER A 24 13.39 -6.24 1.85
C SER A 24 12.55 -5.94 3.11
N SER A 25 12.67 -4.74 3.70
CA SER A 25 11.83 -4.43 4.89
C SER A 25 10.32 -4.59 4.57
N PHE A 26 9.94 -4.51 3.30
CA PHE A 26 8.59 -4.79 2.84
C PHE A 26 8.24 -6.29 2.90
N GLU A 27 9.12 -7.20 2.48
CA GLU A 27 8.93 -8.65 2.72
C GLU A 27 8.79 -8.97 4.20
N LYS A 28 9.60 -8.32 5.04
CA LYS A 28 9.47 -8.45 6.50
C LYS A 28 8.08 -7.99 6.96
N LEU A 29 7.59 -6.86 6.48
CA LEU A 29 6.24 -6.37 6.80
C LEU A 29 5.16 -7.38 6.37
N ILE A 30 5.23 -7.90 5.14
CA ILE A 30 4.31 -8.94 4.63
C ILE A 30 4.31 -10.17 5.54
N SER A 31 5.49 -10.62 5.99
CA SER A 31 5.63 -11.78 6.86
C SER A 31 4.99 -11.58 8.25
N LEU A 32 5.05 -10.37 8.80
CA LEU A 32 4.43 -10.04 10.11
C LEU A 32 2.91 -10.14 10.08
N PHE A 33 2.32 -9.98 8.90
CA PHE A 33 0.88 -10.11 8.65
C PHE A 33 0.48 -11.50 8.14
N HIS A 34 1.43 -12.44 8.04
CA HIS A 34 1.16 -13.79 7.52
C HIS A 34 0.51 -13.78 6.12
N ILE A 35 0.87 -12.78 5.31
CA ILE A 35 0.36 -12.62 3.94
C ILE A 35 1.26 -13.40 2.99
N ASN A 36 0.67 -14.17 2.09
CA ASN A 36 1.37 -14.74 0.94
C ASN A 36 1.17 -13.83 -0.28
N LEU A 37 2.11 -12.90 -0.48
CA LEU A 37 2.11 -11.95 -1.60
C LEU A 37 3.34 -12.22 -2.48
N ASP A 38 3.09 -12.47 -3.77
CA ASP A 38 4.15 -12.43 -4.78
C ASP A 38 4.45 -10.98 -5.15
N ILE A 39 5.63 -10.50 -4.77
CA ILE A 39 6.10 -9.15 -5.10
C ILE A 39 6.25 -8.98 -6.62
N THR A 40 6.60 -10.04 -7.34
CA THR A 40 6.69 -10.03 -8.81
C THR A 40 5.33 -9.71 -9.44
N ASP A 41 4.25 -10.27 -8.89
CA ASP A 41 2.91 -9.97 -9.37
C ASP A 41 2.50 -8.52 -9.07
N LEU A 42 2.84 -8.01 -7.88
CA LEU A 42 2.61 -6.59 -7.55
C LEU A 42 3.40 -5.66 -8.48
N TYR A 43 4.64 -6.03 -8.80
CA TYR A 43 5.48 -5.31 -9.75
C TYR A 43 4.89 -5.32 -11.16
N ASN A 44 4.47 -6.48 -11.66
CA ASN A 44 3.84 -6.61 -12.98
C ASN A 44 2.53 -5.82 -13.05
N LYS A 45 1.74 -5.80 -11.97
CA LYS A 45 0.53 -4.97 -11.86
C LYS A 45 0.86 -3.48 -11.89
N TYR A 46 1.91 -3.06 -11.19
CA TYR A 46 2.35 -1.67 -11.24
C TYR A 46 2.74 -1.26 -12.67
N LEU A 47 3.50 -2.10 -13.39
CA LEU A 47 3.87 -1.84 -14.79
C LEU A 47 2.69 -1.89 -15.77
N SER A 48 1.65 -2.70 -15.49
CA SER A 48 0.52 -2.86 -16.41
C SER A 48 -0.35 -1.61 -16.56
N TYR A 49 -0.28 -0.66 -15.61
CA TYR A 49 -0.93 0.65 -15.73
C TYR A 49 -0.30 1.53 -16.83
N GLY A 50 0.87 1.14 -17.36
CA GLY A 50 1.44 1.61 -18.61
C GLY A 50 2.95 1.87 -18.55
N GLU A 51 3.55 2.06 -19.72
CA GLU A 51 4.90 2.63 -19.87
C GLU A 51 4.82 4.08 -20.38
N GLY A 52 5.71 4.95 -19.89
CA GLY A 52 5.81 6.34 -20.36
C GLY A 52 4.67 7.27 -19.89
N PRO A 53 4.38 8.39 -20.57
CA PRO A 53 3.50 9.47 -20.07
C PRO A 53 2.01 9.09 -19.93
N TYR A 54 1.62 7.86 -20.31
CA TYR A 54 0.25 7.34 -20.21
C TYR A 54 0.00 6.47 -18.95
N SER A 55 1.04 6.17 -18.17
CA SER A 55 0.94 5.50 -16.86
C SER A 55 0.60 6.46 -15.73
N VAL A 56 0.93 7.74 -15.91
CA VAL A 56 0.70 8.78 -14.91
C VAL A 56 -0.81 8.93 -14.65
N GLY A 57 -1.22 8.82 -13.38
CA GLY A 57 -2.61 8.92 -12.98
C GLY A 57 -3.45 7.67 -13.21
N LYS A 58 -2.85 6.47 -13.09
CA LYS A 58 -3.59 5.21 -13.03
C LYS A 58 -3.01 4.30 -11.96
N GLY A 59 -3.85 3.49 -11.34
CA GLY A 59 -3.47 2.61 -10.27
C GLY A 59 -4.65 2.31 -9.37
N ASP A 60 -4.82 1.04 -9.02
CA ASP A 60 -5.84 0.60 -8.08
C ASP A 60 -5.26 0.40 -6.68
N VAL A 61 -6.17 0.26 -5.71
CA VAL A 61 -5.81 -0.03 -4.33
C VAL A 61 -5.80 -1.52 -4.10
N TYR A 62 -4.76 -2.01 -3.44
CA TYR A 62 -4.63 -3.39 -3.03
C TYR A 62 -4.62 -3.48 -1.51
N VAL A 63 -5.51 -4.29 -0.95
CA VAL A 63 -5.60 -4.54 0.49
C VAL A 63 -5.35 -6.00 0.77
N PHE A 64 -4.38 -6.26 1.65
CA PHE A 64 -3.97 -7.57 2.09
C PHE A 64 -4.23 -7.70 3.58
N PHE A 65 -5.18 -8.55 3.94
CA PHE A 65 -5.54 -8.77 5.34
C PHE A 65 -4.61 -9.76 6.01
N ASP A 66 -4.35 -9.55 7.30
CA ASP A 66 -3.65 -10.54 8.11
C ASP A 66 -4.45 -11.85 8.09
N ARG A 67 -3.72 -12.98 8.06
CA ARG A 67 -4.35 -14.30 8.14
C ARG A 67 -5.09 -14.50 9.45
N ASP A 68 -4.50 -14.02 10.53
CA ASP A 68 -4.89 -14.35 11.89
C ASP A 68 -5.76 -13.22 12.51
N ASP A 69 -5.77 -12.04 11.90
CA ASP A 69 -6.60 -10.88 12.28
C ASP A 69 -7.21 -10.15 11.06
N LYS A 70 -8.51 -10.34 10.82
CA LYS A 70 -9.23 -9.75 9.68
C LYS A 70 -9.37 -8.23 9.73
N GLU A 71 -9.05 -7.61 10.86
CA GLU A 71 -9.07 -6.16 11.03
C GLU A 71 -7.68 -5.54 10.83
N SER A 72 -6.63 -6.36 10.81
CA SER A 72 -5.27 -5.96 10.47
C SER A 72 -5.04 -6.12 8.97
N PHE A 73 -4.43 -5.11 8.33
CA PHE A 73 -4.13 -5.16 6.90
C PHE A 73 -2.94 -4.29 6.50
N ILE A 74 -2.37 -4.63 5.34
CA ILE A 74 -1.50 -3.78 4.54
C ILE A 74 -2.32 -3.26 3.34
N LEU A 75 -2.26 -1.97 3.10
CA LEU A 75 -2.87 -1.28 1.96
C LEU A 75 -1.75 -0.71 1.09
N ILE A 76 -1.84 -0.94 -0.22
CA ILE A 76 -0.94 -0.37 -1.22
C ILE A 76 -1.80 0.34 -2.25
N ASP A 77 -1.68 1.65 -2.31
CA ASP A 77 -2.34 2.47 -3.30
C ASP A 77 -1.35 2.79 -4.43
N LEU A 78 -1.55 2.21 -5.61
CA LEU A 78 -0.67 2.44 -6.76
C LEU A 78 -0.96 3.75 -7.50
N PHE A 79 -2.02 4.48 -7.14
CA PHE A 79 -2.32 5.80 -7.70
C PHE A 79 -2.06 6.88 -6.65
N HIS A 80 -1.18 7.82 -6.97
CA HIS A 80 -1.04 9.07 -6.22
C HIS A 80 -1.78 10.23 -6.90
N ASP A 81 -1.39 10.60 -8.12
CA ASP A 81 -1.99 11.71 -8.88
C ASP A 81 -1.74 11.56 -10.40
N PHE A 82 -2.54 12.26 -11.21
CA PHE A 82 -2.37 12.43 -12.67
C PHE A 82 -1.13 13.20 -13.09
N THR A 83 -0.46 13.87 -12.15
CA THR A 83 0.79 14.58 -12.40
C THR A 83 1.95 14.04 -11.58
N ASP A 84 1.82 12.83 -11.01
CA ASP A 84 2.88 12.24 -10.22
C ASP A 84 4.10 11.86 -11.09
N GLN A 85 5.18 12.60 -10.91
CA GLN A 85 6.44 12.38 -11.63
C GLN A 85 7.41 11.47 -10.86
N HIS A 86 7.09 11.12 -9.61
CA HIS A 86 7.98 10.41 -8.70
C HIS A 86 7.56 8.96 -8.44
N ASN A 87 6.53 8.46 -9.16
CA ASN A 87 6.05 7.08 -9.02
C ASN A 87 5.65 6.75 -7.58
N MET A 88 5.04 7.71 -6.90
CA MET A 88 4.64 7.63 -5.51
C MET A 88 3.47 6.65 -5.36
N VAL A 89 3.58 5.78 -4.38
CA VAL A 89 2.52 4.88 -3.94
C VAL A 89 2.25 5.11 -2.48
N ARG A 90 1.00 4.90 -2.04
CA ARG A 90 0.70 4.94 -0.60
C ARG A 90 0.92 3.57 0.00
N LEU A 91 1.77 3.49 1.02
CA LEU A 91 1.77 2.37 1.94
C LEU A 91 0.90 2.75 3.14
N GLY A 92 -0.13 1.94 3.40
CA GLY A 92 -0.97 2.02 4.59
C GLY A 92 -0.90 0.72 5.37
N VAL A 93 -0.94 0.80 6.70
CA VAL A 93 -0.97 -0.36 7.56
C VAL A 93 -1.92 -0.11 8.71
N ARG A 94 -2.78 -1.09 8.99
CA ARG A 94 -3.60 -1.16 10.18
C ARG A 94 -3.23 -2.41 10.98
N SER A 95 -2.99 -2.28 12.27
CA SER A 95 -2.83 -3.46 13.14
C SER A 95 -3.23 -3.19 14.58
N SER A 96 -3.50 -4.26 15.33
CA SER A 96 -3.79 -4.16 16.75
C SER A 96 -2.60 -3.60 17.53
N ILE A 97 -2.89 -2.81 18.56
CA ILE A 97 -1.87 -2.07 19.30
C ILE A 97 -0.81 -2.97 19.96
N GLN A 98 -1.14 -4.24 20.21
CA GLN A 98 -0.26 -5.22 20.82
C GLN A 98 0.91 -5.59 19.89
N HIS A 99 0.64 -5.70 18.59
CA HIS A 99 1.62 -6.07 17.56
C HIS A 99 2.25 -4.85 16.86
N PHE A 100 1.67 -3.66 17.07
CA PHE A 100 2.04 -2.46 16.33
C PHE A 100 3.49 -1.99 16.52
N ARG A 101 4.12 -2.32 17.66
CA ARG A 101 5.51 -1.86 17.93
C ARG A 101 6.50 -2.41 16.91
N GLU A 102 6.41 -3.70 16.59
CA GLU A 102 7.31 -4.32 15.63
C GLU A 102 7.04 -3.82 14.21
N ILE A 103 5.76 -3.74 13.84
CA ILE A 103 5.29 -3.18 12.57
C ILE A 103 5.82 -1.76 12.37
N LYS A 104 5.72 -0.89 13.40
CA LYS A 104 6.19 0.49 13.36
C LYS A 104 7.70 0.58 13.13
N ASN A 105 8.50 -0.33 13.69
CA ASN A 105 9.93 -0.37 13.43
C ASN A 105 10.24 -0.70 11.96
N VAL A 106 9.50 -1.63 11.37
CA VAL A 106 9.64 -1.99 9.95
C VAL A 106 9.20 -0.84 9.05
N LEU A 107 8.07 -0.20 9.36
CA LEU A 107 7.59 0.99 8.64
C LEU A 107 8.60 2.14 8.70
N ASN A 108 9.21 2.38 9.86
CA ASN A 108 10.24 3.39 10.00
C ASN A 108 11.49 3.06 9.18
N SER A 109 11.88 1.78 9.06
CA SER A 109 12.98 1.34 8.19
C SER A 109 12.68 1.57 6.72
N ILE A 110 11.46 1.26 6.27
CA ILE A 110 10.99 1.57 4.90
C ILE A 110 11.05 3.08 4.68
N TYR A 111 10.42 3.85 5.58
CA TYR A 111 10.35 5.30 5.51
C TYR A 111 11.74 5.97 5.51
N SER A 112 12.68 5.53 6.35
CA SER A 112 13.99 6.14 6.44
C SER A 112 14.82 5.98 5.17
N ARG A 113 14.64 4.86 4.45
CA ARG A 113 15.41 4.52 3.25
C ARG A 113 14.89 5.20 1.99
N ALA A 114 13.58 5.49 1.92
CA ALA A 114 13.00 6.18 0.77
C ALA A 114 13.61 7.57 0.58
N GLU A 115 14.03 7.89 -0.65
CA GLU A 115 14.67 9.15 -0.98
C GLU A 115 13.66 10.30 -0.91
N ILE A 116 12.50 10.08 -1.53
CA ILE A 116 11.36 11.00 -1.54
C ILE A 116 10.23 10.36 -0.74
N LYS A 117 9.59 11.13 0.15
CA LYS A 117 8.49 10.62 0.97
C LYS A 117 7.59 11.73 1.48
N SER A 118 6.31 11.42 1.64
CA SER A 118 5.38 12.31 2.35
C SER A 118 5.64 12.27 3.86
N LYS A 119 4.96 13.11 4.62
CA LYS A 119 4.87 12.92 6.08
C LYS A 119 4.13 11.63 6.42
N ILE A 120 4.47 11.03 7.56
CA ILE A 120 3.70 9.95 8.15
C ILE A 120 2.38 10.50 8.69
N ASN A 121 1.29 9.82 8.34
CA ASN A 121 -0.04 10.06 8.87
C ASN A 121 -0.44 8.91 9.80
N GLU A 122 -0.74 9.22 11.06
CA GLU A 122 -1.22 8.26 12.07
C GLU A 122 -2.71 8.46 12.32
N SER A 123 -3.43 7.36 12.46
CA SER A 123 -4.88 7.32 12.48
C SER A 123 -5.37 6.14 13.34
N ASN A 124 -6.64 6.14 13.71
CA ASN A 124 -7.26 4.98 14.35
C ASN A 124 -8.18 4.19 13.40
N ASP A 125 -8.82 4.83 12.42
CA ASP A 125 -9.84 4.19 11.56
C ASP A 125 -10.00 4.81 10.15
N LEU A 126 -9.19 5.81 9.77
CA LEU A 126 -9.30 6.46 8.45
C LEU A 126 -9.10 5.48 7.30
N LEU A 127 -8.06 4.63 7.32
CA LEU A 127 -7.81 3.66 6.25
C LEU A 127 -8.97 2.66 6.16
N LYS A 128 -9.45 2.17 7.30
CA LYS A 128 -10.60 1.24 7.34
C LYS A 128 -11.84 1.88 6.71
N GLN A 129 -12.13 3.14 7.01
CA GLN A 129 -13.26 3.86 6.43
C GLN A 129 -13.07 4.11 4.93
N GLU A 130 -11.86 4.48 4.51
CA GLU A 130 -11.56 4.76 3.10
C GLU A 130 -11.79 3.55 2.18
N ILE A 131 -11.53 2.32 2.67
CA ILE A 131 -11.71 1.07 1.92
C ILE A 131 -13.18 0.86 1.50
N SER A 132 -14.14 1.25 2.34
CA SER A 132 -15.58 1.09 2.04
C SER A 132 -16.11 2.05 0.98
N ASP A 133 -15.36 3.07 0.62
CA ASP A 133 -15.81 4.12 -0.30
C ASP A 133 -15.46 3.81 -1.78
N TYR A 134 -14.96 2.62 -2.08
CA TYR A 134 -14.57 2.21 -3.44
C TYR A 134 -15.68 1.42 -4.16
N PRO A 135 -15.74 1.48 -5.51
CA PRO A 135 -14.83 2.18 -6.43
C PRO A 135 -14.99 3.71 -6.39
N LYS A 136 -13.92 4.44 -6.69
CA LYS A 136 -13.88 5.90 -6.69
C LYS A 136 -13.67 6.45 -8.09
N GLU A 137 -14.49 7.42 -8.49
CA GLU A 137 -14.26 8.19 -9.71
C GLU A 137 -13.31 9.35 -9.40
N ILE A 138 -12.20 9.44 -10.14
CA ILE A 138 -11.21 10.51 -10.03
C ILE A 138 -11.22 11.31 -11.33
N ARG A 139 -11.37 12.63 -11.22
CA ARG A 139 -11.43 13.55 -12.35
C ARG A 139 -10.23 14.49 -12.35
N TYR A 140 -9.63 14.71 -13.52
CA TYR A 140 -8.58 15.70 -13.73
C TYR A 140 -8.68 16.30 -15.14
N GLY A 141 -9.11 17.56 -15.22
CA GLY A 141 -9.50 18.17 -16.49
C GLY A 141 -10.57 17.33 -17.17
N ASP A 142 -10.33 16.95 -18.43
CA ASP A 142 -11.24 16.08 -19.21
C ASP A 142 -10.99 14.57 -18.99
N ARG A 143 -10.04 14.20 -18.13
CA ARG A 143 -9.73 12.79 -17.83
C ARG A 143 -10.58 12.30 -16.66
N THR A 144 -11.18 11.13 -16.83
CA THR A 144 -11.88 10.40 -15.77
C THR A 144 -11.23 9.03 -15.61
N TYR A 145 -10.93 8.66 -14.37
CA TYR A 145 -10.39 7.35 -14.01
C TYR A 145 -11.28 6.73 -12.93
N ILE A 146 -11.67 5.47 -13.10
CA ILE A 146 -12.34 4.71 -12.05
C ILE A 146 -11.26 3.91 -11.33
N LYS A 147 -11.05 4.25 -10.07
CA LYS A 147 -10.13 3.57 -9.18
C LYS A 147 -10.85 2.46 -8.46
N HIS A 148 -10.36 1.24 -8.62
CA HIS A 148 -10.89 0.06 -7.97
C HIS A 148 -10.11 -0.26 -6.69
N ILE A 149 -10.73 -1.07 -5.85
CA ILE A 149 -10.07 -1.71 -4.73
C ILE A 149 -10.13 -3.21 -4.91
N PHE A 150 -9.02 -3.87 -4.69
CA PHE A 150 -8.89 -5.31 -4.71
C PHE A 150 -8.45 -5.78 -3.35
N SER A 151 -9.19 -6.74 -2.81
CA SER A 151 -8.84 -7.33 -1.52
C SER A 151 -8.43 -8.78 -1.70
N ALA A 152 -7.31 -9.15 -1.07
CA ALA A 152 -6.86 -10.54 -1.02
C ALA A 152 -6.97 -11.03 0.42
N ILE A 153 -7.76 -12.09 0.61
CA ILE A 153 -7.72 -12.92 1.81
C ILE A 153 -7.04 -14.23 1.41
N ASN A 154 -5.73 -14.29 1.66
CA ASN A 154 -4.92 -15.51 1.67
C ASN A 154 -5.18 -16.55 0.57
N LYS A 155 -5.22 -16.07 -0.68
CA LYS A 155 -4.77 -16.77 -1.89
C LYS A 155 -4.14 -15.69 -2.75
N GLY A 156 -3.06 -15.99 -3.48
CA GLY A 156 -2.40 -15.03 -4.39
C GLY A 156 -3.27 -14.54 -5.56
N GLU A 157 -4.59 -14.53 -5.40
CA GLU A 157 -5.58 -14.12 -6.37
C GLU A 157 -6.52 -13.11 -5.71
N PHE A 158 -6.57 -11.92 -6.33
CA PHE A 158 -7.49 -10.87 -5.97
C PHE A 158 -8.90 -11.24 -6.45
N LYS A 159 -9.91 -11.04 -5.61
CA LYS A 159 -11.32 -11.17 -6.01
C LYS A 159 -11.93 -9.81 -6.30
#